data_AF-A0A5F2GP02-F1
#
_entry.id   AF-A0A5F2GP02-F1
#
_cell.length_a   1.000
_cell.length_b   1.000
_cell.length_c   1.000
_cell.angle_alpha   90.00
_cell.angle_beta   90.00
_cell.angle_gamma   90.00
#
_symmetry.space_group_name_H-M   'P 1'
#
loop_
_entity.id
_entity.type
_entity.pdbx_description
1 polymer ?
#
loop_
_entity_poly.entity_id
_entity_poly.type
_entity_poly.pdbx_seq_one_letter_code
_entity_poly.pdbx_strand_id
1 'polypeptide(L)' 'MKRSTIYAVYHPPANGLPYMAVVIAPDGTATARPFETEQEAAAFNKQMAAAGHPGKANH' A
#
# COMPACT_ATOMS: atom_id res chain seq x y z
N MET A 1 -19.94 7.49 7.15
CA MET A 1 -19.14 6.32 6.73
C MET A 1 -17.72 6.51 7.23
N LYS A 2 -17.18 5.62 8.08
CA LYS A 2 -15.75 5.67 8.44
C LYS A 2 -14.97 5.21 7.20
N ARG A 3 -14.22 6.12 6.58
CA ARG A 3 -13.28 5.75 5.52
C ARG A 3 -12.04 5.17 6.20
N SER A 4 -11.67 3.94 5.84
CA SER A 4 -10.44 3.29 6.30
C SER A 4 -9.38 3.41 5.22
N THR A 5 -8.10 3.38 5.60
CA THR A 5 -7.00 3.31 4.63
C THR A 5 -7.11 2.02 3.82
N ILE A 6 -7.01 2.12 2.50
CA ILE A 6 -7.00 0.97 1.57
C ILE A 6 -5.58 0.75 1.10
N TYR A 7 -5.14 -0.51 1.09
CA TYR A 7 -3.85 -0.94 0.58
C TYR A 7 -4.09 -1.92 -0.57
N ALA A 8 -3.58 -1.62 -1.76
CA ALA A 8 -3.74 -2.45 -2.94
C ALA A 8 -2.42 -2.60 -3.69
N VAL A 9 -2.20 -3.78 -4.27
CA VAL A 9 -1.11 -3.99 -5.23
C VAL A 9 -1.73 -4.04 -6.61
N TYR A 10 -1.28 -3.17 -7.49
CA TYR A 10 -1.72 -3.12 -8.87
C TYR A 10 -0.68 -3.80 -9.75
N HIS A 11 -1.16 -4.76 -10.55
CA HIS A 11 -0.33 -5.50 -11.49
C HIS A 11 -0.16 -4.67 -12.75
N PRO A 12 1.06 -4.63 -13.33
CA PRO A 12 1.30 -3.88 -14.54
C PRO A 12 0.44 -4.40 -15.70
N PRO A 13 -0.22 -3.53 -16.48
CA PRO A 13 -1.08 -3.93 -17.59
C PRO A 13 -0.29 -4.40 -18.82
N ALA A 14 1.03 -4.16 -18.83
CA ALA A 14 1.94 -4.55 -19.89
C ALA A 14 3.28 -5.03 -19.31
N ASN A 15 3.92 -5.97 -20.01
CA ASN A 15 5.24 -6.45 -19.66
C ASN A 15 6.26 -5.30 -19.72
N GLY A 16 7.11 -5.19 -18.70
CA GLY A 16 8.13 -4.14 -18.58
C GLY A 16 7.69 -2.92 -17.76
N LEU A 17 6.44 -2.86 -17.29
CA LEU A 17 6.00 -1.87 -16.32
C LEU A 17 6.14 -2.40 -14.88
N PRO A 18 6.42 -1.53 -13.89
CA PRO A 18 6.57 -1.94 -12.50
C PRO A 18 5.22 -2.30 -11.86
N TYR A 19 5.26 -3.14 -10.83
CA TYR A 19 4.14 -3.32 -9.90
C TYR A 19 3.94 -2.05 -9.09
N MET A 20 2.70 -1.70 -8.79
CA MET A 20 2.40 -0.50 -8.02
C MET A 20 1.81 -0.86 -6.67
N ALA A 21 2.44 -0.41 -5.59
CA ALA A 21 1.82 -0.39 -4.27
C ALA A 21 1.01 0.91 -4.14
N VAL A 22 -0.30 0.77 -3.94
CA VAL A 22 -1.24 1.89 -3.81
C VAL A 22 -1.79 1.95 -2.39
N VAL A 23 -1.72 3.13 -1.78
CA VAL A 23 -2.28 3.42 -0.46
C VAL A 23 -3.27 4.58 -0.60
N ILE A 24 -4.53 4.34 -0.27
CA ILE A 24 -5.59 5.36 -0.30
C ILE A 24 -5.95 5.69 1.15
N ALA A 25 -5.63 6.90 1.58
CA ALA A 25 -5.94 7.39 2.92
C ALA A 25 -7.43 7.75 3.08
N PRO A 26 -7.94 7.84 4.32
CA PRO A 26 -9.35 8.16 4.60
C PRO A 26 -9.83 9.50 4.07
N ASP A 27 -8.93 10.45 3.90
CA ASP A 27 -9.17 11.78 3.33
C ASP A 27 -9.33 11.74 1.80
N GLY A 28 -9.09 10.58 1.17
CA GLY A 28 -9.13 10.39 -0.27
C GLY A 28 -7.78 10.60 -0.97
N THR A 29 -6.73 10.92 -0.21
CA THR A 29 -5.37 11.05 -0.75
C THR A 29 -4.86 9.66 -1.14
N ALA A 30 -4.49 9.48 -2.41
CA ALA A 30 -3.88 8.27 -2.89
C ALA A 30 -2.38 8.48 -3.14
N THR A 31 -1.57 7.54 -2.66
CA THR A 31 -0.14 7.45 -2.99
C THR A 31 0.11 6.15 -3.74
N ALA A 32 0.97 6.20 -4.75
CA ALA A 32 1.36 5.03 -5.53
C ALA A 32 2.88 4.98 -5.62
N ARG A 33 3.48 3.81 -5.42
CA ARG A 33 4.92 3.60 -5.50
C ARG A 33 5.25 2.39 -6.38
N PRO A 34 6.16 2.54 -7.37
CA PRO A 34 6.56 1.44 -8.24
C PRO A 34 7.55 0.50 -7.54
N PHE A 35 7.46 -0.79 -7.89
CA PHE A 35 8.31 -1.88 -7.45
C PHE A 35 8.55 -2.85 -8.61
N GLU A 36 9.67 -3.57 -8.57
CA GLU A 36 10.01 -4.55 -9.62
C GLU A 36 9.17 -5.82 -9.49
N THR A 37 8.77 -6.17 -8.27
CA THR A 37 8.01 -7.39 -7.98
C THR A 37 6.72 -7.12 -7.21
N GLU A 38 5.75 -8.02 -7.38
CA GLU A 38 4.50 -8.02 -6.59
C GLU A 38 4.78 -8.14 -5.08
N GLN A 39 5.77 -8.97 -4.71
CA GLN A 39 6.12 -9.26 -3.33
C GLN A 39 6.66 -8.03 -2.59
N GLU A 40 7.49 -7.22 -3.26
CA GLU A 40 7.97 -5.96 -2.71
C GLU A 40 6.84 -4.94 -2.54
N ALA A 41 5.97 -4.81 -3.55
CA ALA A 41 4.80 -3.93 -3.46
C ALA A 41 3.87 -4.35 -2.30
N ALA A 42 3.63 -5.65 -2.14
CA ALA A 42 2.85 -6.19 -1.03
C ALA A 42 3.53 -5.98 0.33
N ALA A 43 4.84 -6.18 0.41
CA ALA A 43 5.62 -5.96 1.63
C ALA A 43 5.58 -4.49 2.06
N PHE A 44 5.72 -3.56 1.11
CA PHE A 44 5.59 -2.13 1.37
C PHE A 44 4.21 -1.78 1.92
N ASN A 45 3.13 -2.26 1.28
CA ASN A 45 1.78 -2.04 1.77
C ASN A 45 1.55 -2.61 3.18
N LYS A 46 2.11 -3.79 3.49
CA LYS A 46 2.06 -4.37 4.85
C LYS A 46 2.80 -3.49 5.87
N GLN A 47 3.98 -2.97 5.51
CA GLN A 47 4.74 -2.04 6.37
C GLN A 47 3.97 -0.74 6.60
N MET A 48 3.37 -0.17 5.55
CA MET A 48 2.55 1.03 5.65
C MET A 48 1.27 0.80 6.46
N ALA A 49 0.67 -0.39 6.37
CA ALA A 49 -0.46 -0.78 7.21
C ALA A 49 -0.07 -0.93 8.67
N ALA A 50 1.10 -1.51 8.97
CA ALA A 50 1.62 -1.63 10.33
C ALA A 50 1.98 -0.26 10.92
N ALA A 51 2.61 0.63 10.15
CA ALA A 51 2.96 1.98 10.58
C ALA A 51 1.72 2.89 10.78
N GLY A 52 0.65 2.67 10.00
CA GLY A 52 -0.61 3.41 10.08
C GLY A 52 -1.54 2.96 11.21
N HIS A 53 -1.24 1.86 11.90
CA HIS A 53 -1.95 1.47 13.12
C HIS A 53 -1.26 2.08 14.35
N PRO A 54 -1.85 3.08 15.04
CA PRO A 54 -1.42 3.45 16.39
C PRO A 54 -1.89 2.40 17.43
N GLY A 55 -1.83 1.12 17.07
CA GLY A 55 -2.37 0.00 17.83
C GLY A 55 -1.27 -0.93 18.32
N LYS A 56 -0.68 -0.56 19.46
CA LYS A 56 0.14 -1.39 20.36
C LYS A 56 1.51 -1.86 19.86
N ALA A 57 2.48 -0.94 19.94
CA ALA A 57 3.73 -1.30 20.60
C ALA A 57 3.45 -1.40 22.10
N ASN A 58 3.12 -2.59 22.60
CA ASN A 58 3.20 -2.86 24.03
C ASN A 58 4.52 -3.60 24.30
N HIS A 59 5.37 -2.87 25.01
CA HIS A 59 6.41 -3.25 25.97
C HIS A 59 6.44 -4.71 26.41
#